data_AF-A0A2S6N8V8-F1
#
_entry.id   AF-A0A2S6N8V8-F1
#
_cell.length_a   1.000
_cell.length_b   1.000
_cell.length_c   1.000
_cell.angle_alpha   90.00
_cell.angle_beta   90.00
_cell.angle_gamma   90.00
#
_symmetry.space_group_name_H-M   'P 1'
#
loop_
_entity.id
_entity.type
_entity.pdbx_description
1 polymer ?
#
loop_
_entity_poly.entity_id
_entity_poly.type
_entity_poly.pdbx_seq_one_letter_code
_entity_poly.pdbx_strand_id
1 'polypeptide(L)'
;MGFYDGNPAHLDPMTLTEEASHYVEALGGGARVLELAKAAISKGDDRWAVDLLNKLVFADPANRAAQLTLADVYEQLAYRAESSTWRNGYLEAVTELRRGQVQPRRTAPFAGLVGLPTDLLLDAVALRLAPDRARDAPFAFTISDPETDKNQVVQVRNSVLVHEDASAPLVGAPILKLTAAQFHAALTGEGQPALSADDHALVRRFAALFDGPLTNFAIVTP
;
A
#
# COMPACT_ATOMS: atom_id res chain seq x y z
N MET A 1 5.12 -12.73 -20.17
CA MET A 1 3.70 -13.09 -20.31
C MET A 1 2.83 -12.51 -19.17
N GLY A 2 3.22 -11.44 -18.47
CA GLY A 2 2.34 -10.78 -17.49
C GLY A 2 1.92 -11.66 -16.32
N PHE A 3 0.89 -11.24 -15.58
CA PHE A 3 0.31 -11.98 -14.44
C PHE A 3 -0.70 -13.04 -14.86
N TYR A 4 -1.33 -12.89 -16.03
CA TYR A 4 -2.36 -13.78 -16.54
C TYR A 4 -1.74 -14.98 -17.28
N ASP A 5 -2.18 -16.19 -16.93
CA ASP A 5 -1.60 -17.45 -17.43
C ASP A 5 -2.19 -17.94 -18.77
N GLY A 6 -3.21 -17.26 -19.29
CA GLY A 6 -3.90 -17.63 -20.54
C GLY A 6 -5.18 -18.43 -20.34
N ASN A 7 -5.50 -18.88 -19.13
CA ASN A 7 -6.74 -19.61 -18.82
C ASN A 7 -7.86 -18.64 -18.40
N PRO A 8 -8.99 -18.55 -19.14
CA PRO A 8 -10.07 -17.61 -18.82
C PRO A 8 -10.68 -17.76 -17.42
N ALA A 9 -10.53 -18.92 -16.77
CA ALA A 9 -10.94 -19.12 -15.38
C ALA A 9 -10.22 -18.17 -14.39
N HIS A 10 -9.05 -17.64 -14.76
CA HIS A 10 -8.25 -16.71 -13.96
C HIS A 10 -8.32 -15.27 -14.47
N LEU A 11 -9.23 -14.96 -15.40
CA LEU A 11 -9.37 -13.63 -15.99
C LEU A 11 -10.02 -12.62 -15.04
N ASP A 12 -11.04 -13.06 -14.31
CA ASP A 12 -11.80 -12.26 -13.35
C ASP A 12 -12.08 -13.10 -12.09
N PRO A 13 -11.03 -13.37 -11.28
CA PRO A 13 -11.17 -14.22 -10.10
C PRO A 13 -11.95 -13.49 -9.00
N MET A 14 -12.66 -14.27 -8.17
CA MET A 14 -13.24 -13.77 -6.92
C MET A 14 -12.17 -13.13 -6.02
N THR A 15 -12.59 -12.25 -5.10
CA THR A 15 -11.69 -11.83 -4.04
C THR A 15 -11.30 -13.02 -3.16
N LEU A 16 -10.14 -12.93 -2.51
CA LEU A 16 -9.61 -14.02 -1.67
C LEU A 16 -10.61 -14.47 -0.59
N THR A 17 -11.34 -13.53 0.01
CA THR A 17 -12.33 -13.79 1.05
C THR A 17 -13.58 -14.49 0.50
N GLU A 18 -14.11 -14.03 -0.64
CA GLU A 18 -15.28 -14.66 -1.28
C GLU A 18 -14.99 -16.11 -1.70
N GLU A 19 -13.85 -16.30 -2.37
CA GLU A 19 -13.40 -17.62 -2.82
C GLU A 19 -13.21 -18.55 -1.61
N ALA A 20 -12.56 -18.07 -0.56
CA ALA A 20 -12.35 -18.79 0.69
C ALA A 20 -13.67 -19.27 1.32
N SER A 21 -14.67 -18.40 1.42
CA SER A 21 -15.99 -18.77 1.96
C SER A 21 -16.65 -19.88 1.15
N HIS A 22 -16.62 -19.79 -0.19
CA HIS A 22 -17.18 -20.83 -1.06
C HIS A 22 -16.47 -22.18 -0.92
N TYR A 23 -15.13 -22.19 -0.83
CA TYR A 23 -14.39 -23.43 -0.61
C TYR A 23 -14.70 -24.07 0.73
N VAL A 24 -14.77 -23.27 1.80
CA VAL A 24 -15.08 -23.79 3.14
C VAL A 24 -16.49 -24.39 3.18
N GLU A 25 -17.47 -23.74 2.55
CA GLU A 25 -18.82 -24.28 2.42
C GLU A 25 -18.83 -25.61 1.63
N ALA A 26 -18.21 -25.64 0.45
CA ALA A 26 -18.17 -26.82 -0.41
C ALA A 26 -17.45 -28.03 0.24
N LEU A 27 -16.49 -27.77 1.12
CA LEU A 27 -15.74 -28.78 1.86
C LEU A 27 -16.46 -29.26 3.14
N GLY A 28 -17.66 -28.74 3.44
CA GLY A 28 -18.46 -29.17 4.59
C GLY A 28 -18.25 -28.35 5.87
N GLY A 29 -17.81 -27.10 5.73
CA GLY A 29 -17.68 -26.14 6.83
C GLY A 29 -16.32 -26.16 7.53
N GLY A 30 -16.08 -25.14 8.36
CA GLY A 30 -14.75 -24.86 8.93
C GLY A 30 -14.17 -25.98 9.79
N ALA A 31 -14.99 -26.67 10.58
CA ALA A 31 -14.55 -27.82 11.37
C ALA A 31 -14.01 -28.94 10.47
N ARG A 32 -14.71 -29.22 9.36
CA ARG A 32 -14.32 -30.26 8.41
C ARG A 32 -13.03 -29.89 7.68
N VAL A 33 -12.88 -28.63 7.27
CA VAL A 33 -11.65 -28.12 6.65
C VAL A 33 -10.45 -28.25 7.60
N LEU A 34 -10.62 -27.91 8.87
CA LEU A 34 -9.56 -28.05 9.87
C LEU A 34 -9.14 -29.52 10.08
N GLU A 35 -10.09 -30.46 10.09
CA GLU A 35 -9.79 -31.90 10.13
C GLU A 35 -9.01 -32.35 8.90
N LEU A 36 -9.44 -31.94 7.70
CA LEU A 36 -8.77 -32.26 6.45
C LEU A 36 -7.34 -31.73 6.43
N ALA A 37 -7.13 -30.50 6.91
CA ALA A 37 -5.80 -29.92 7.04
C ALA A 37 -4.91 -30.71 7.99
N LYS A 38 -5.41 -31.09 9.18
CA LYS A 38 -4.65 -31.93 10.13
C LYS A 38 -4.29 -33.30 9.54
N ALA A 39 -5.17 -33.87 8.74
CA ALA A 39 -4.91 -35.11 8.02
C ALA A 39 -3.89 -34.95 6.89
N ALA A 40 -3.81 -33.78 6.25
CA ALA A 40 -2.75 -33.46 5.28
C ALA A 40 -1.39 -33.32 5.98
N ILE A 41 -1.34 -32.61 7.11
CA ILE A 41 -0.14 -32.45 7.95
C ILE A 41 0.40 -33.82 8.39
N SER A 42 -0.46 -34.72 8.88
CA SER A 42 -0.02 -36.05 9.34
C SER A 42 0.55 -36.94 8.22
N LYS A 43 0.24 -36.62 6.96
CA LYS A 43 0.81 -37.28 5.77
C LYS A 43 2.05 -36.55 5.23
N GLY A 44 2.45 -35.44 5.85
CA GLY A 44 3.55 -34.59 5.37
C GLY A 44 3.20 -33.72 4.16
N ASP A 45 1.91 -33.56 3.83
CA ASP A 45 1.44 -32.72 2.73
C ASP A 45 1.17 -31.29 3.23
N ASP A 46 2.25 -30.63 3.64
CA ASP A 46 2.17 -29.32 4.29
C ASP A 46 1.70 -28.21 3.34
N ARG A 47 1.98 -28.33 2.04
CA ARG A 47 1.53 -27.34 1.04
C ARG A 47 0.02 -27.38 0.88
N TRP A 48 -0.55 -28.59 0.80
CA TRP A 48 -2.00 -28.75 0.78
C TRP A 48 -2.66 -28.32 2.10
N ALA A 49 -2.03 -28.63 3.24
CA ALA A 49 -2.50 -28.14 4.53
C ALA A 49 -2.55 -26.61 4.59
N VAL A 50 -1.53 -25.93 4.07
CA VAL A 50 -1.49 -24.46 3.97
C VAL A 50 -2.65 -23.94 3.12
N ASP A 51 -2.92 -24.53 1.95
CA ASP A 51 -4.03 -24.08 1.09
C ASP A 51 -5.38 -24.18 1.84
N LEU A 52 -5.67 -25.32 2.46
CA LEU A 52 -6.90 -25.52 3.23
C LEU A 52 -7.03 -24.53 4.41
N LEU A 53 -5.96 -24.39 5.19
CA LEU A 53 -5.95 -23.53 6.38
C LEU A 53 -6.01 -22.06 6.01
N ASN A 54 -5.36 -21.63 4.92
CA ASN A 54 -5.42 -20.27 4.44
C ASN A 54 -6.85 -19.92 3.99
N LYS A 55 -7.51 -20.80 3.22
CA LYS A 55 -8.94 -20.59 2.89
C LYS A 55 -9.79 -20.53 4.16
N LEU A 56 -9.55 -21.37 5.16
CA LEU A 56 -10.30 -21.31 6.42
C LEU A 56 -10.07 -19.99 7.18
N VAL A 57 -8.83 -19.51 7.28
CA VAL A 57 -8.51 -18.23 7.96
C VAL A 57 -9.12 -17.04 7.23
N PHE A 58 -9.13 -17.04 5.90
CA PHE A 58 -9.74 -15.96 5.11
C PHE A 58 -11.27 -15.98 5.16
N ALA A 59 -11.89 -17.17 5.28
CA ALA A 59 -13.34 -17.31 5.43
C ALA A 59 -13.83 -17.00 6.85
N ASP A 60 -13.04 -17.36 7.87
CA ASP A 60 -13.36 -17.16 9.30
C ASP A 60 -12.11 -16.65 10.05
N PRO A 61 -11.82 -15.34 9.98
CA PRO A 61 -10.64 -14.76 10.62
C PRO A 61 -10.70 -14.81 12.15
N ALA A 62 -11.85 -15.13 12.76
CA ALA A 62 -11.93 -15.35 14.20
C ALA A 62 -11.54 -16.78 14.61
N ASN A 63 -11.33 -17.69 13.64
CA ASN A 63 -11.01 -19.09 13.90
C ASN A 63 -9.58 -19.27 14.43
N ARG A 64 -9.45 -19.15 15.75
CA ARG A 64 -8.15 -19.26 16.42
C ARG A 64 -7.45 -20.60 16.19
N ALA A 65 -8.22 -21.68 16.12
CA ALA A 65 -7.67 -23.01 15.89
C ALA A 65 -7.05 -23.14 14.49
N ALA A 66 -7.71 -22.59 13.46
CA ALA A 66 -7.18 -22.54 12.10
C ALA A 66 -5.91 -21.69 12.02
N GLN A 67 -5.92 -20.49 12.59
CA GLN A 67 -4.75 -19.60 12.60
C GLN A 67 -3.53 -20.26 13.28
N LEU A 68 -3.73 -20.87 14.45
CA LEU A 68 -2.64 -21.52 15.19
C LEU A 68 -2.11 -22.74 14.44
N THR A 69 -3.01 -23.55 13.85
CA THR A 69 -2.60 -24.70 13.04
C THR A 69 -1.82 -24.24 11.80
N LEU A 70 -2.25 -23.16 11.14
CA LEU A 70 -1.53 -22.59 10.00
C LEU A 70 -0.13 -22.08 10.40
N ALA A 71 -0.04 -21.39 11.53
CA ALA A 71 1.24 -20.95 12.08
C ALA A 71 2.18 -22.13 12.33
N ASP A 72 1.70 -23.23 12.90
CA ASP A 72 2.54 -24.40 13.16
C ASP A 72 3.09 -25.00 11.86
N VAL A 73 2.28 -25.07 10.79
CA VAL A 73 2.73 -25.55 9.47
C VAL A 73 3.74 -24.59 8.84
N TYR A 74 3.51 -23.27 8.90
CA TYR A 74 4.47 -22.29 8.42
C TYR A 74 5.80 -22.33 9.17
N GLU A 75 5.79 -22.57 10.48
CA GLU A 75 7.02 -22.74 11.27
C GLU A 75 7.85 -23.94 10.78
N GLN A 76 7.20 -25.08 10.49
CA GLN A 76 7.88 -26.25 9.92
C GLN A 76 8.39 -26.01 8.49
N LEU A 77 7.65 -25.26 7.67
CA LEU A 77 8.12 -24.85 6.35
C LEU A 77 9.30 -23.89 6.44
N ALA A 78 9.31 -22.98 7.41
CA ALA A 78 10.44 -22.09 7.66
C ALA A 78 11.71 -22.86 8.04
N TYR A 79 11.61 -23.87 8.91
CA TYR A 79 12.76 -24.70 9.30
C TYR A 79 13.38 -25.47 8.13
N ARG A 80 12.60 -25.80 7.11
CA ARG A 80 13.07 -26.49 5.90
C ARG A 80 13.42 -25.54 4.75
N ALA A 81 13.14 -24.26 4.88
CA ALA A 81 13.38 -23.29 3.82
C ALA A 81 14.87 -22.99 3.68
N GLU A 82 15.43 -23.29 2.50
CA GLU A 82 16.79 -22.88 2.12
C GLU A 82 16.86 -21.37 1.81
N SER A 83 15.79 -20.83 1.22
CA SER A 83 15.68 -19.40 0.94
C SER A 83 15.42 -18.61 2.21
N SER A 84 16.32 -17.68 2.54
CA SER A 84 16.16 -16.74 3.66
C SER A 84 14.89 -15.91 3.55
N THR A 85 14.50 -15.54 2.32
CA THR A 85 13.28 -14.75 2.06
C THR A 85 12.03 -15.57 2.40
N TRP A 86 11.99 -16.84 2.00
CA TRP A 86 10.87 -17.73 2.33
C TRP A 86 10.79 -18.00 3.83
N ARG A 87 11.93 -18.31 4.46
CA ARG A 87 12.01 -18.49 5.91
C ARG A 87 11.47 -17.27 6.66
N ASN A 88 11.92 -16.08 6.29
CA ASN A 88 11.47 -14.84 6.94
C ASN A 88 9.96 -14.61 6.72
N GLY A 89 9.46 -14.79 5.49
CA GLY A 89 8.03 -14.64 5.20
C GLY A 89 7.15 -15.58 6.03
N TYR A 90 7.53 -16.85 6.15
CA TYR A 90 6.83 -17.80 7.01
C TYR A 90 6.88 -17.40 8.49
N LEU A 91 8.03 -16.95 9.01
CA LEU A 91 8.16 -16.60 10.43
C LEU A 91 7.43 -15.30 10.80
N GLU A 92 7.32 -14.34 9.89
CA GLU A 92 6.47 -13.16 10.08
C GLU A 92 4.98 -13.55 10.09
N ALA A 93 4.56 -14.40 9.15
CA ALA A 93 3.20 -14.96 9.14
C ALA A 93 2.87 -15.69 10.45
N VAL A 94 3.81 -16.49 10.97
CA VAL A 94 3.67 -17.16 12.28
C VAL A 94 3.47 -16.15 13.40
N THR A 95 4.24 -15.06 13.40
CA THR A 95 4.17 -14.02 14.42
C THR A 95 2.82 -13.33 14.40
N GLU A 96 2.35 -12.91 13.23
CA GLU A 96 1.03 -12.28 13.05
C GLU A 96 -0.10 -13.23 13.42
N LEU A 97 -0.08 -14.47 12.91
CA LEU A 97 -1.10 -15.46 13.23
C LEU A 97 -1.09 -15.76 14.72
N ARG A 98 0.04 -15.86 15.41
CA ARG A 98 0.07 -16.20 16.85
C ARG A 98 -0.23 -15.02 17.76
N ARG A 99 0.17 -13.80 17.44
CA ARG A 99 0.05 -12.65 18.35
C ARG A 99 -1.06 -11.68 17.97
N GLY A 100 -1.63 -11.83 16.78
CA GLY A 100 -2.47 -10.83 16.16
C GLY A 100 -1.63 -9.76 15.48
N GLN A 101 -2.31 -8.96 14.66
CA GLN A 101 -1.68 -7.91 13.86
C GLN A 101 -1.34 -6.69 14.69
N VAL A 102 -0.27 -6.00 14.29
CA VAL A 102 -0.02 -4.63 14.75
C VAL A 102 -1.06 -3.73 14.08
N GLN A 103 -1.69 -2.85 14.85
CA GLN A 103 -2.73 -1.98 14.31
C GLN A 103 -2.20 -1.15 13.12
N PRO A 104 -2.94 -1.12 11.99
CA PRO A 104 -2.56 -0.33 10.83
C PRO A 104 -2.40 1.14 11.20
N ARG A 105 -1.36 1.78 10.67
CA ARG A 105 -1.07 3.20 10.94
C ARG A 105 -0.62 3.89 9.68
N ARG A 106 -1.16 5.08 9.41
CA ARG A 106 -0.62 5.94 8.36
C ARG A 106 0.63 6.67 8.86
N THR A 107 1.66 6.69 8.02
CA THR A 107 2.85 7.53 8.24
C THR A 107 2.56 8.97 7.81
N ALA A 108 3.53 9.88 7.90
CA ALA A 108 3.35 11.23 7.39
C ALA A 108 3.27 11.23 5.85
N PRO A 109 2.42 12.07 5.21
CA PRO A 109 2.20 12.07 3.76
C PRO A 109 3.46 12.22 2.91
N PHE A 110 4.47 12.94 3.42
CA PHE A 110 5.70 13.25 2.69
C PHE A 110 6.95 12.56 3.28
N ALA A 111 6.75 11.57 4.16
CA ALA A 111 7.84 10.78 4.73
C ALA A 111 8.60 10.03 3.64
N GLY A 112 9.94 10.02 3.76
CA GLY A 112 10.85 9.32 2.85
C GLY A 112 11.02 9.96 1.47
N LEU A 113 10.51 11.17 1.26
CA LEU A 113 10.59 11.88 -0.04
C LEU A 113 11.68 12.96 -0.08
N VAL A 114 12.43 13.15 1.02
CA VAL A 114 13.51 14.13 1.09
C VAL A 114 14.62 13.79 0.10
N GLY A 115 15.15 14.80 -0.60
CA GLY A 115 16.24 14.64 -1.56
C GLY A 115 15.82 14.15 -2.96
N LEU A 116 14.53 13.86 -3.18
CA LEU A 116 14.02 13.60 -4.52
C LEU A 116 14.01 14.89 -5.37
N PRO A 117 14.34 14.81 -6.66
CA PRO A 117 14.02 15.84 -7.65
C PRO A 117 12.52 16.16 -7.67
N THR A 118 12.15 17.37 -8.09
CA THR A 118 10.76 17.87 -8.05
C THR A 118 9.79 16.97 -8.80
N ASP A 119 10.16 16.46 -9.99
CA ASP A 119 9.36 15.53 -10.78
C ASP A 119 9.10 14.22 -10.05
N LEU A 120 10.14 13.56 -9.52
CA LEU A 120 9.98 12.31 -8.77
C LEU A 120 9.24 12.50 -7.44
N LEU A 121 9.41 13.66 -6.80
CA LEU A 121 8.64 14.02 -5.61
C LEU A 121 7.15 14.12 -5.98
N LEU A 122 6.82 14.82 -7.07
CA LEU A 122 5.45 14.99 -7.55
C LEU A 122 4.81 13.66 -7.97
N ASP A 123 5.55 12.78 -8.67
CA ASP A 123 5.13 11.41 -8.97
C ASP A 123 4.79 10.63 -7.70
N ALA A 124 5.67 10.69 -6.69
CA ALA A 124 5.49 9.96 -5.45
C ALA A 124 4.29 10.47 -4.62
N VAL A 125 4.03 11.78 -4.61
CA VAL A 125 2.86 12.35 -3.90
C VAL A 125 1.57 12.15 -4.69
N ALA A 126 1.60 12.08 -6.03
CA ALA A 126 0.42 11.78 -6.84
C ALA A 126 -0.23 10.45 -6.41
N LEU A 127 0.58 9.43 -6.10
CA LEU A 127 0.13 8.13 -5.59
C LEU A 127 -0.45 8.17 -4.17
N ARG A 128 -0.23 9.27 -3.44
CA ARG A 128 -0.66 9.49 -2.06
C ARG A 128 -1.87 10.42 -1.95
N LEU A 129 -2.40 10.88 -3.08
CA LEU A 129 -3.55 11.78 -3.12
C LEU A 129 -4.79 11.08 -2.58
N ALA A 130 -5.48 11.70 -1.62
CA ALA A 130 -6.77 11.20 -1.14
C ALA A 130 -7.89 11.67 -2.08
N PRO A 131 -8.54 10.78 -2.85
CA PRO A 131 -9.47 11.19 -3.91
C PRO A 131 -10.65 12.02 -3.39
N ASP A 132 -11.18 11.66 -2.21
CA ASP A 132 -12.32 12.36 -1.62
C ASP A 132 -11.99 13.82 -1.23
N ARG A 133 -10.75 14.11 -0.82
CA ARG A 133 -10.30 15.48 -0.53
C ARG A 133 -10.00 16.26 -1.81
N ALA A 134 -9.58 15.58 -2.87
CA ALA A 134 -9.22 16.20 -4.14
C ALA A 134 -10.42 16.52 -5.04
N ARG A 135 -11.57 15.84 -4.83
CA ARG A 135 -12.78 15.98 -5.67
C ARG A 135 -13.25 17.42 -5.80
N ASP A 136 -13.30 18.15 -4.69
CA ASP A 136 -13.87 19.51 -4.62
C ASP A 136 -12.79 20.60 -4.46
N ALA A 137 -11.53 20.25 -4.68
CA ALA A 137 -10.39 21.12 -4.45
C ALA A 137 -9.46 21.15 -5.68
N PRO A 138 -9.85 21.82 -6.78
CA PRO A 138 -8.96 21.98 -7.91
C PRO A 138 -7.76 22.84 -7.52
N PHE A 139 -6.57 22.38 -7.89
CA PHE A 139 -5.32 23.15 -7.75
C PHE A 139 -4.70 23.37 -9.12
N ALA A 140 -4.09 24.53 -9.30
CA ALA A 140 -3.22 24.82 -10.41
C ALA A 140 -2.13 25.79 -9.94
N PHE A 141 -0.87 25.42 -10.09
CA PHE A 141 0.28 26.28 -9.80
C PHE A 141 1.51 25.78 -10.57
N THR A 142 2.57 26.57 -10.58
CA THR A 142 3.87 26.16 -11.13
C THR A 142 4.91 26.15 -10.03
N ILE A 143 5.76 25.12 -9.99
CA ILE A 143 7.00 25.13 -9.24
C ILE A 143 8.12 25.49 -10.21
N SER A 144 8.85 26.56 -9.92
CA SER A 144 9.96 27.05 -10.74
C SER A 144 11.24 26.95 -9.91
N ASP A 145 12.15 26.09 -10.34
CA ASP A 145 13.41 25.86 -9.63
C ASP A 145 14.41 26.97 -10.00
N PRO A 146 14.79 27.85 -9.05
CA PRO A 146 15.69 28.97 -9.34
C PRO A 146 17.13 28.56 -9.64
N GLU A 147 17.53 27.31 -9.34
CA GLU A 147 18.88 26.82 -9.61
C GLU A 147 18.99 26.17 -11.00
N THR A 148 17.89 25.61 -11.51
CA THR A 148 17.88 24.85 -12.76
C THR A 148 17.04 25.48 -13.87
N ASP A 149 16.31 26.56 -13.57
CA ASP A 149 15.32 27.23 -14.45
C ASP A 149 14.23 26.29 -14.98
N LYS A 150 14.04 25.12 -14.35
CA LYS A 150 13.00 24.16 -14.71
C LYS A 150 11.65 24.55 -14.11
N ASN A 151 10.60 24.42 -14.91
CA ASN A 151 9.23 24.62 -14.44
C ASN A 151 8.46 23.29 -14.46
N GLN A 152 7.78 23.01 -13.36
CA GLN A 152 6.82 21.92 -13.23
C GLN A 152 5.43 22.53 -13.03
N VAL A 153 4.55 22.38 -14.01
CA VAL A 153 3.15 22.79 -13.87
C VAL A 153 2.43 21.68 -13.13
N VAL A 154 1.77 22.02 -12.01
CA VAL A 154 1.05 21.07 -11.16
C VAL A 154 -0.44 21.39 -11.22
N GLN A 155 -1.25 20.36 -11.46
CA GLN A 155 -2.70 20.47 -11.48
C GLN A 155 -3.33 19.31 -10.70
N VAL A 156 -4.36 19.62 -9.90
CA VAL A 156 -5.24 18.60 -9.32
C VAL A 156 -6.62 18.79 -9.93
N ARG A 157 -7.10 17.78 -10.63
CA ARG A 157 -8.41 17.77 -11.29
C ARG A 157 -8.92 16.34 -11.40
N ASN A 158 -10.24 16.12 -11.38
CA ASN A 158 -10.83 14.78 -11.46
C ASN A 158 -10.28 13.80 -10.41
N SER A 159 -9.94 14.30 -9.21
CA SER A 159 -9.32 13.51 -8.14
C SER A 159 -7.98 12.87 -8.49
N VAL A 160 -7.26 13.42 -9.48
CA VAL A 160 -5.89 13.03 -9.83
C VAL A 160 -4.96 14.25 -9.79
N LEU A 161 -3.70 14.00 -9.41
CA LEU A 161 -2.63 14.96 -9.58
C LEU A 161 -1.94 14.70 -10.92
N VAL A 162 -1.75 15.75 -11.69
CA VAL A 162 -0.97 15.74 -12.92
C VAL A 162 0.12 16.79 -12.78
N HIS A 163 1.34 16.44 -13.21
CA HIS A 163 2.40 17.41 -13.39
C HIS A 163 3.14 17.17 -14.70
N GLU A 164 3.73 18.24 -15.23
CA GLU A 164 4.49 18.18 -16.48
C GLU A 164 5.62 19.21 -16.45
N ASP A 165 6.73 18.84 -17.11
CA ASP A 165 7.76 19.81 -17.49
C ASP A 165 7.15 20.84 -18.43
N ALA A 166 7.35 22.13 -18.13
CA ALA A 166 6.87 23.22 -18.95
C ALA A 166 8.01 24.19 -19.31
N SER A 167 8.01 24.66 -20.55
CA SER A 167 8.95 25.69 -20.99
C SER A 167 8.66 27.06 -20.37
N ALA A 168 7.44 27.26 -19.87
CA ALA A 168 7.02 28.47 -19.16
C ALA A 168 6.01 28.13 -18.06
N PRO A 169 5.90 28.97 -17.01
CA PRO A 169 4.87 28.83 -16.00
C PRO A 169 3.45 28.91 -16.54
N LEU A 170 2.51 28.30 -15.83
CA LEU A 170 1.09 28.34 -16.17
C LEU A 170 0.54 29.76 -16.00
N VAL A 171 0.01 30.31 -17.09
CA VAL A 171 -0.53 31.68 -17.13
C VAL A 171 -1.72 31.81 -16.16
N GLY A 172 -1.69 32.85 -15.31
CA GLY A 172 -2.77 33.13 -14.37
C GLY A 172 -2.79 32.24 -13.12
N ALA A 173 -1.82 31.34 -12.96
CA ALA A 173 -1.65 30.51 -11.77
C ALA A 173 -0.48 31.00 -10.89
N PRO A 174 -0.49 30.71 -9.58
CA PRO A 174 0.63 31.01 -8.69
C PRO A 174 1.93 30.33 -9.14
N ILE A 175 3.07 30.99 -8.92
CA ILE A 175 4.40 30.48 -9.26
C ILE A 175 5.23 30.42 -7.97
N LEU A 176 5.54 29.21 -7.54
CA LEU A 176 6.37 28.94 -6.38
C LEU A 176 7.82 28.81 -6.82
N LYS A 177 8.66 29.79 -6.47
CA LYS A 177 10.09 29.76 -6.76
C LYS A 177 10.82 28.97 -5.68
N LEU A 178 10.94 27.66 -5.88
CA LEU A 178 11.47 26.72 -4.88
C LEU A 178 12.33 25.66 -5.56
N THR A 179 13.48 25.36 -4.95
CA THR A 179 14.20 24.13 -5.25
C THR A 179 13.41 22.92 -4.74
N ALA A 180 13.74 21.71 -5.21
CA ALA A 180 13.08 20.49 -4.74
C ALA A 180 13.12 20.33 -3.21
N ALA A 181 14.27 20.65 -2.59
CA ALA A 181 14.43 20.61 -1.14
C ALA A 181 13.55 21.63 -0.41
N GLN A 182 13.43 22.85 -0.95
CA GLN A 182 12.56 23.89 -0.39
C GLN A 182 11.08 23.55 -0.56
N PHE A 183 10.70 22.90 -1.66
CA PHE A 183 9.32 22.44 -1.87
C PHE A 183 8.97 21.30 -0.90
N HIS A 184 9.85 20.31 -0.72
CA HIS A 184 9.67 19.25 0.28
C HIS A 184 9.51 19.82 1.69
N ALA A 185 10.38 20.75 2.08
CA ALA A 185 10.31 21.51 3.33
C ALA A 185 8.97 22.25 3.50
N ALA A 186 8.49 22.91 2.44
CA ALA A 186 7.19 23.58 2.45
C ALA A 186 6.01 22.61 2.66
N LEU A 187 6.06 21.41 2.06
CA LEU A 187 5.03 20.38 2.20
C LEU A 187 4.98 19.77 3.61
N THR A 188 6.14 19.56 4.23
CA THR A 188 6.23 18.99 5.59
C THR A 188 6.00 20.04 6.68
N GLY A 189 6.06 21.33 6.34
CA GLY A 189 6.10 22.42 7.31
C GLY A 189 7.42 22.49 8.08
N GLU A 190 8.44 21.78 7.63
CA GLU A 190 9.78 21.83 8.20
C GLU A 190 10.57 22.96 7.53
N GLY A 191 11.17 23.84 8.33
CA GLY A 191 11.88 25.01 7.82
C GLY A 191 10.96 26.18 7.43
N GLN A 192 11.57 27.31 7.09
CA GLN A 192 10.87 28.51 6.63
C GLN A 192 11.37 28.85 5.23
N PRO A 193 10.87 28.16 4.17
CA PRO A 193 11.13 28.62 2.82
C PRO A 193 10.62 30.06 2.67
N ALA A 194 11.36 30.88 1.93
CA ALA A 194 11.04 32.28 1.69
C ALA A 194 9.84 32.42 0.73
N LEU A 195 8.66 32.03 1.23
CA LEU A 195 7.38 32.11 0.54
C LEU A 195 6.54 33.25 1.10
N SER A 196 5.68 33.83 0.26
CA SER A 196 4.67 34.77 0.71
C SER A 196 3.65 34.07 1.64
N ALA A 197 2.86 34.86 2.39
CA ALA A 197 1.79 34.30 3.23
C ALA A 197 0.77 33.50 2.41
N ASP A 198 0.46 33.97 1.19
CA ASP A 198 -0.50 33.33 0.29
C ASP A 198 0.06 32.02 -0.29
N ASP A 199 1.35 31.99 -0.64
CA ASP A 199 2.01 30.77 -1.12
C ASP A 199 2.12 29.72 -0.01
N HIS A 200 2.44 30.14 1.22
CA HIS A 200 2.40 29.27 2.40
C HIS A 200 1.00 28.70 2.64
N ALA A 201 -0.05 29.51 2.46
CA ALA A 201 -1.43 29.02 2.57
C ALA A 201 -1.77 28.03 1.43
N LEU A 202 -1.33 28.30 0.20
CA LEU A 202 -1.51 27.41 -0.95
C LEU A 202 -0.87 26.05 -0.71
N VAL A 203 0.43 26.02 -0.35
CA VAL A 203 1.16 24.77 -0.13
C VAL A 203 0.55 23.96 1.01
N ARG A 204 0.11 24.61 2.11
CA ARG A 204 -0.58 23.90 3.20
C ARG A 204 -1.90 23.28 2.78
N ARG A 205 -2.73 23.99 2.00
CA ARG A 205 -3.98 23.41 1.49
C ARG A 205 -3.72 22.27 0.51
N PHE A 206 -2.71 22.40 -0.33
CA PHE A 206 -2.28 21.34 -1.23
C PHE A 206 -1.77 20.12 -0.45
N ALA A 207 -0.90 20.32 0.55
CA ALA A 207 -0.38 19.28 1.42
C ALA A 207 -1.50 18.52 2.16
N ALA A 208 -2.57 19.23 2.53
CA ALA A 208 -3.75 18.67 3.15
C ALA A 208 -4.62 17.79 2.22
N LEU A 209 -4.23 17.55 0.97
CA LEU A 209 -4.91 16.59 0.09
C LEU A 209 -4.36 15.17 0.19
N PHE A 210 -3.21 14.97 0.83
CA PHE A 210 -2.46 13.71 0.76
C PHE A 210 -2.56 12.90 2.06
N ASP A 211 -2.50 11.59 1.94
CA ASP A 211 -2.37 10.64 3.04
C ASP A 211 -1.01 9.95 2.99
N GLY A 212 -0.46 9.65 4.18
CA GLY A 212 0.72 8.79 4.23
C GLY A 212 0.39 7.35 3.88
N PRO A 213 1.40 6.58 3.39
CA PRO A 213 1.29 5.15 3.24
C PRO A 213 0.77 4.48 4.52
N LEU A 214 -0.16 3.53 4.34
CA LEU A 214 -0.65 2.68 5.42
C LEU A 214 0.39 1.59 5.68
N THR A 215 0.93 1.53 6.89
CA THR A 215 1.83 0.46 7.34
C THR A 215 1.09 -0.53 8.22
N ASN A 216 1.62 -1.75 8.35
CA ASN A 216 1.04 -2.83 9.15
C ASN A 216 -0.38 -3.20 8.73
N PHE A 217 -0.70 -3.11 7.44
CA PHE A 217 -1.95 -3.68 6.94
C PHE A 217 -1.92 -5.21 7.02
N ALA A 218 -3.09 -5.82 7.15
CA ALA A 218 -3.26 -7.27 7.24
C ALA A 218 -2.69 -7.98 6.00
N ILE A 219 -1.93 -9.06 6.20
CA ILE A 219 -1.38 -9.89 5.12
C ILE A 219 -1.96 -11.31 5.19
N VAL A 220 -1.89 -11.94 6.36
CA VAL A 220 -2.26 -13.36 6.56
C VAL A 220 -3.70 -13.56 7.03
N THR A 221 -4.47 -12.48 7.11
CA THR A 221 -5.92 -12.46 7.29
C THR A 221 -6.51 -11.38 6.38
N PRO A 222 -7.83 -11.38 6.14
CA PRO A 222 -8.53 -10.24 5.55
C PRO A 222 -8.38 -8.97 6.39
#